data_AF-A0A3D3PC26-F1
#
_entry.id   AF-A0A3D3PC26-F1
#
_cell.length_a   1.000
_cell.length_b   1.000
_cell.length_c   1.000
_cell.angle_alpha   90.00
_cell.angle_beta   90.00
_cell.angle_gamma   90.00
#
_symmetry.space_group_name_H-M   'P 1'
#
loop_
_entity.id
_entity.type
_entity.pdbx_description
1 polymer ?
#
loop_
_entity_poly.entity_id
_entity_poly.type
_entity_poly.pdbx_seq_one_letter_code
_entity_poly.pdbx_strand_id
1 'polypeptide(L)'
;AYIGFDAISTTAEECENPKRDLPKGMIYSLLICTVLYILVALVLTGMVNYKELQVADPLAFVFERVGLTQISYIISVSAVIATASVLLIFQMGQPRIW
;
A
#
# COMPACT_ATOMS: atom_id res chain seq x y z
N ALA A 1 13.94 8.68 2.41
CA ALA A 1 13.32 8.60 3.75
C ALA A 1 12.26 9.69 4.02
N TYR A 2 11.87 10.51 3.04
CA TYR A 2 10.72 11.44 3.10
C TYR A 2 9.95 11.46 1.76
N ILE A 3 9.97 10.35 1.02
CA ILE A 3 9.33 10.21 -0.30
C ILE A 3 7.81 10.19 -0.07
N GLY A 4 7.21 11.38 -0.02
CA GLY A 4 5.82 11.55 0.40
C GLY A 4 5.59 12.84 1.19
N PHE A 5 6.61 13.39 1.84
CA PHE A 5 6.48 14.70 2.52
C PHE A 5 6.23 15.81 1.49
N ASP A 6 6.89 15.74 0.31
CA ASP A 6 6.67 16.66 -0.81
C ASP A 6 5.32 16.48 -1.51
N ALA A 7 4.80 15.23 -1.53
CA ALA A 7 3.47 14.96 -2.06
C ALA A 7 2.40 15.52 -1.11
N ILE A 8 2.58 15.30 0.20
CA ILE A 8 1.68 15.76 1.26
C ILE A 8 1.72 17.28 1.43
N SER A 9 2.89 17.92 1.26
CA SER A 9 3.01 19.39 1.30
C SER A 9 2.32 20.08 0.13
N THR A 10 2.12 19.40 -1.00
CA THR A 10 1.33 19.96 -2.12
C THR A 10 -0.16 19.95 -1.80
N THR A 11 -0.65 18.89 -1.16
CA THR A 11 -2.04 18.82 -0.69
C THR A 11 -2.28 19.65 0.59
N ALA A 12 -1.23 20.24 1.17
CA ALA A 12 -1.35 21.17 2.29
C ALA A 12 -2.14 22.42 1.94
N GLU A 13 -2.10 22.86 0.67
CA GLU A 13 -2.83 24.03 0.18
C GLU A 13 -4.35 23.80 0.13
N GLU A 14 -4.79 22.53 0.11
CA GLU A 14 -6.20 22.14 0.13
C GLU A 14 -6.72 21.81 1.55
N CYS A 15 -5.85 21.89 2.57
CA CYS A 15 -6.22 21.63 3.96
C CYS A 15 -6.66 22.93 4.65
N GLU A 16 -7.78 22.91 5.38
CA GLU A 16 -8.25 24.07 6.14
C GLU A 16 -7.25 24.48 7.24
N ASN A 17 -6.58 23.51 7.89
CA ASN A 17 -5.59 23.79 8.94
C ASN A 17 -4.31 22.93 8.84
N PRO A 18 -3.40 23.24 7.89
CA PRO A 18 -2.27 22.37 7.53
C PRO A 18 -1.32 22.09 8.69
N LYS A 19 -1.11 23.06 9.60
CA LYS A 19 -0.21 22.89 10.76
C LYS A 19 -0.61 21.75 11.70
N ARG A 20 -1.89 21.38 11.74
CA ARG A 20 -2.41 20.33 12.63
C ARG A 20 -2.86 19.09 11.88
N ASP A 21 -3.38 19.24 10.67
CA ASP A 21 -3.99 18.14 9.92
C ASP A 21 -2.96 17.30 9.17
N LEU A 22 -1.92 17.93 8.61
CA LEU A 22 -0.81 17.22 7.96
C LEU A 22 -0.09 16.24 8.91
N PRO A 23 0.41 16.66 10.10
CA PRO A 23 1.12 15.74 10.98
C PRO A 23 0.22 14.62 11.52
N LYS A 24 -1.06 14.91 11.78
CA LYS A 24 -2.03 13.89 12.20
C LYS A 24 -2.32 12.90 11.08
N GLY A 25 -2.57 13.37 9.86
CA GLY A 25 -2.87 12.51 8.70
C GLY A 25 -1.71 11.57 8.36
N MET A 26 -0.47 12.05 8.48
CA MET A 26 0.73 11.22 8.34
C MET A 26 0.79 10.10 9.38
N ILE A 27 0.58 10.43 10.66
CA ILE A 27 0.64 9.44 11.74
C ILE A 27 -0.50 8.42 11.60
N TYR A 28 -1.72 8.87 11.30
CA TYR A 28 -2.86 7.96 11.13
C TYR A 28 -2.68 7.03 9.93
N SER A 29 -2.25 7.55 8.78
CA SER A 29 -2.01 6.71 7.59
C SER A 29 -0.91 5.68 7.84
N LEU A 30 0.21 6.08 8.48
CA LEU A 30 1.28 5.15 8.85
C LEU A 30 0.80 4.05 9.80
N LEU A 31 0.03 4.41 10.83
CA LEU A 31 -0.44 3.47 11.85
C LEU A 31 -1.44 2.48 11.24
N ILE A 32 -2.37 2.96 10.41
CA ILE A 32 -3.33 2.12 9.68
C ILE A 32 -2.60 1.16 8.73
N CYS A 33 -1.65 1.65 7.93
CA CYS A 33 -0.86 0.81 7.03
C CYS A 33 -0.05 -0.25 7.80
N THR A 34 0.52 0.11 8.94
CA THR A 34 1.29 -0.82 9.78
C THR A 34 0.39 -1.94 10.32
N VAL A 35 -0.78 -1.60 10.85
CA VAL A 35 -1.74 -2.59 11.35
C VAL A 35 -2.20 -3.51 10.22
N LEU A 36 -2.54 -2.96 9.05
CA LEU A 36 -2.93 -3.76 7.88
C LEU A 36 -1.81 -4.71 7.45
N TYR A 37 -0.55 -4.26 7.41
CA TYR A 37 0.59 -5.11 7.07
C TYR A 37 0.79 -6.25 8.06
N ILE A 38 0.67 -5.99 9.36
CA ILE A 38 0.78 -7.03 10.39
C ILE A 38 -0.34 -8.06 10.22
N LEU A 39 -1.58 -7.61 10.02
CA LEU A 39 -2.73 -8.51 9.84
C LEU A 39 -2.57 -9.38 8.59
N VAL A 40 -2.19 -8.78 7.46
CA VAL A 40 -1.96 -9.52 6.20
C VAL A 40 -0.82 -10.53 6.37
N ALA A 41 0.29 -10.14 6.99
CA ALA A 41 1.40 -11.05 7.25
C ALA A 41 1.00 -12.22 8.15
N LEU A 42 0.19 -11.97 9.20
CA LEU A 42 -0.34 -13.03 10.07
C LEU A 42 -1.28 -13.98 9.32
N VAL A 43 -2.18 -13.47 8.49
CA VAL A 43 -3.09 -14.29 7.67
C VAL A 43 -2.28 -15.15 6.70
N LEU A 44 -1.33 -14.56 5.98
CA LEU A 44 -0.49 -15.27 5.01
C LEU A 44 0.37 -16.36 5.67
N THR A 45 1.05 -16.05 6.77
CA THR A 45 1.89 -17.00 7.50
C THR A 45 1.08 -18.07 8.25
N GLY A 46 -0.16 -17.77 8.63
CA GLY A 46 -1.09 -18.73 9.21
C GLY A 46 -1.67 -19.71 8.19
N MET A 47 -1.80 -19.30 6.92
CA MET A 47 -2.36 -20.12 5.85
C MET A 47 -1.32 -20.97 5.12
N VAL A 48 -0.09 -20.46 4.92
CA VAL A 48 0.96 -21.16 4.15
C VAL A 48 2.31 -21.03 4.86
N ASN A 49 3.13 -22.09 4.80
CA ASN A 49 4.47 -22.08 5.38
C ASN A 49 5.35 -21.02 4.70
N TYR A 50 6.02 -20.18 5.50
CA TYR A 50 6.87 -19.06 5.06
C TYR A 50 7.89 -19.39 3.95
N LYS A 51 8.29 -20.66 3.81
CA LYS A 51 9.19 -21.12 2.74
C LYS A 51 8.57 -21.12 1.35
N GLU A 52 7.25 -21.25 1.22
CA GLU A 52 6.54 -21.24 -0.06
C GLU A 52 6.10 -19.83 -0.49
N LEU A 53 6.23 -18.82 0.38
CA LEU A 53 5.86 -17.43 0.09
C LEU A 53 6.93 -16.64 -0.69
N GLN A 54 8.05 -17.26 -1.11
CA GLN A 54 9.06 -16.63 -1.99
C GLN A 54 8.60 -16.60 -3.45
N VAL A 55 7.43 -16.05 -3.71
CA VAL A 55 6.85 -15.85 -5.05
C VAL A 55 6.59 -14.38 -5.30
N ALA A 56 6.44 -13.98 -6.56
CA ALA A 56 6.24 -12.58 -6.94
C ALA A 56 4.94 -11.98 -6.36
N ASP A 57 3.87 -12.78 -6.25
CA ASP A 57 2.60 -12.39 -5.64
C ASP A 57 2.18 -13.42 -4.56
N PRO A 58 2.64 -13.25 -3.31
CA PRO A 58 2.33 -14.17 -2.22
C PRO A 58 0.84 -14.19 -1.85
N LEU A 59 0.12 -13.07 -2.06
CA LEU A 59 -1.32 -13.01 -1.77
C LEU A 59 -2.09 -13.87 -2.77
N ALA A 60 -1.91 -13.63 -4.07
CA ALA A 60 -2.59 -14.40 -5.09
C ALA A 60 -2.28 -15.90 -4.99
N PHE A 61 -1.02 -16.25 -4.71
CA PHE A 61 -0.59 -17.64 -4.52
C PHE A 61 -1.30 -18.33 -3.34
N VAL A 62 -1.41 -17.67 -2.18
CA VAL A 62 -2.11 -18.23 -1.03
C VAL A 62 -3.60 -18.43 -1.32
N PHE A 63 -4.27 -17.46 -1.95
CA PHE A 63 -5.69 -17.58 -2.29
C PHE A 63 -5.97 -18.64 -3.36
N GLU A 64 -5.05 -18.84 -4.31
CA GLU A 64 -5.13 -19.92 -5.31
C GLU A 64 -4.96 -21.30 -4.66
N ARG A 65 -4.01 -21.45 -3.74
CA ARG A 65 -3.77 -22.70 -2.98
C ARG A 65 -4.96 -23.11 -2.10
N VAL A 66 -5.73 -22.14 -1.62
CA VAL A 66 -6.91 -22.35 -0.76
C VAL A 66 -8.18 -22.65 -1.59
N GLY A 67 -8.08 -22.64 -2.93
CA GLY A 67 -9.20 -22.93 -3.83
C GLY A 67 -10.12 -21.73 -4.10
N LEU A 68 -9.72 -20.53 -3.70
CA LEU A 68 -10.47 -19.28 -3.90
C LEU A 68 -9.91 -18.50 -5.10
N THR A 69 -9.80 -19.16 -6.25
CA THR A 69 -9.24 -18.61 -7.48
C THR A 69 -9.97 -17.36 -7.98
N GLN A 70 -11.30 -17.27 -7.79
CA GLN A 70 -12.05 -16.06 -8.15
C GLN A 70 -11.65 -14.83 -7.30
N ILE A 71 -11.37 -15.04 -6.01
CA ILE A 71 -10.93 -13.96 -5.11
C ILE A 71 -9.49 -13.57 -5.43
N SER A 72 -8.62 -14.55 -5.70
CA SER A 72 -7.25 -14.31 -6.16
C SER A 72 -7.22 -13.41 -7.41
N TYR A 73 -8.06 -13.71 -8.41
CA TYR A 73 -8.16 -12.90 -9.63
C TYR A 73 -8.57 -11.45 -9.35
N ILE A 74 -9.58 -11.23 -8.50
CA ILE A 74 -10.02 -9.88 -8.12
C ILE A 74 -8.89 -9.12 -7.41
N ILE A 75 -8.15 -9.78 -6.51
CA ILE A 75 -7.03 -9.19 -5.79
C ILE A 75 -5.91 -8.81 -6.76
N SER A 76 -5.51 -9.69 -7.67
CA SER A 76 -4.46 -9.39 -8.65
C SER A 76 -4.83 -8.21 -9.56
N VAL A 77 -6.09 -8.15 -10.03
CA VAL A 77 -6.58 -7.01 -10.83
C VAL A 77 -6.53 -5.71 -10.02
N SER A 78 -6.97 -5.75 -8.76
CA SER A 78 -6.91 -4.58 -7.87
C SER A 78 -5.48 -4.13 -7.58
N ALA A 79 -4.53 -5.07 -7.47
CA ALA A 79 -3.12 -4.78 -7.26
C ALA A 79 -2.50 -4.07 -8.47
N VAL A 80 -2.86 -4.46 -9.70
CA VAL A 80 -2.42 -3.77 -10.92
C VAL A 80 -2.93 -2.32 -10.96
N ILE A 81 -4.20 -2.10 -10.62
CA ILE A 81 -4.77 -0.74 -10.58
C ILE A 81 -4.09 0.10 -9.49
N ALA A 82 -3.93 -0.46 -8.29
CA ALA A 82 -3.29 0.24 -7.17
C ALA A 82 -1.83 0.59 -7.47
N THR A 83 -1.06 -0.35 -8.05
CA THR A 83 0.33 -0.11 -8.45
C THR A 83 0.42 0.94 -9.56
N ALA A 84 -0.50 0.95 -10.52
CA ALA A 84 -0.58 2.01 -11.53
C ALA A 84 -0.83 3.40 -10.90
N SER A 85 -1.75 3.52 -9.93
CA SER A 85 -1.98 4.78 -9.21
C SER A 85 -0.74 5.23 -8.43
N VAL A 86 -0.06 4.31 -7.75
CA VAL A 86 1.18 4.61 -7.01
C VAL A 86 2.30 5.05 -7.95
N LEU A 87 2.44 4.42 -9.11
CA LEU A 87 3.38 4.83 -10.15
C LEU A 87 3.11 6.25 -10.64
N LEU A 88 1.85 6.64 -10.84
CA LEU A 88 1.48 8.01 -11.22
C LEU A 88 1.84 9.02 -10.13
N ILE A 89 1.60 8.69 -8.86
CA ILE A 89 1.99 9.55 -7.72
C ILE A 89 3.51 9.75 -7.69
N PHE A 90 4.29 8.68 -7.88
CA PHE A 90 5.75 8.79 -7.95
C PHE A 90 6.21 9.62 -9.15
N GLN A 91 5.59 9.45 -10.32
CA GLN A 91 5.87 10.25 -11.51
C GLN A 91 5.48 11.72 -11.36
N MET A 92 4.47 12.07 -10.56
CA MET A 92 4.16 13.47 -10.24
C MET A 92 5.14 14.09 -9.25
N GLY A 93 5.74 13.30 -8.36
CA GLY A 93 6.74 13.75 -7.40
C GLY A 93 8.13 13.95 -8.00
N GLN A 94 8.51 13.14 -8.99
CA GLN A 94 9.81 13.21 -9.66
C GLN A 94 10.12 14.56 -10.35
N PRO A 95 9.21 15.18 -11.14
CA PRO A 95 9.35 16.53 -11.72
C PRO A 95 9.59 17.67 -10.75
N ARG A 96 9.48 17.45 -9.44
CA ARG A 96 9.54 18.49 -8.42
C ARG A 96 10.91 18.61 -7.75
N ILE A 97 11.78 17.61 -7.94
CA ILE A 97 13.15 17.55 -7.40
C ILE A 97 14.21 18.06 -8.39
N TRP A 98 13.83 18.29 -9.66
CA TRP A 98 14.64 18.93 -10.70
C TRP A 98 13.94 20.18 -11.21
#